data_AF-A0A9E3RGQ2-F1
#
_entry.id   AF-A0A9E3RGQ2-F1
#
_cell.length_a   1.000
_cell.length_b   1.000
_cell.length_c   1.000
_cell.angle_alpha   90.00
_cell.angle_beta   90.00
_cell.angle_gamma   90.00
#
_symmetry.space_group_name_H-M   'P 1'
#
loop_
_entity.id
_entity.type
_entity.pdbx_description
1 polymer ?
#
loop_
_entity_poly.entity_id
_entity_poly.type
_entity_poly.pdbx_seq_one_letter_code
_entity_poly.pdbx_strand_id
1 'polypeptide(L)'
;MSSSNNDMWVSFVRRQGGKLDRAERISEIIFGLIMVLTFTCTMSAATSGLQEVETVLWAALGCNVAWGIIDAFFYIFSVMMYRGEGLNTLHHLRNARSDEEAREVIKDALPPLMGKLMTDEHYHYFTDEVRKLPEPPKSTLITWNDVWGAIKVFLLVFLSTFPVAVPFIFIPDVLIALRVSNGVALLLLLIAGVIFGKRTRYSPFISGLMIMGIGALLVAMTIALGG
;
A
#
# COMPACT_ATOMS: atom_id res chain seq x y z
N MET A 1 -18.82 7.40 32.80
CA MET A 1 -19.33 6.60 31.65
C MET A 1 -18.71 7.00 30.30
N SER A 2 -18.33 8.26 30.02
CA SER A 2 -17.77 8.61 28.70
C SER A 2 -16.33 8.13 28.45
N SER A 3 -15.46 7.99 29.47
CA SER A 3 -14.07 7.51 29.24
C SER A 3 -14.02 6.05 28.78
N SER A 4 -14.81 5.18 29.41
CA SER A 4 -14.90 3.75 29.05
C SER A 4 -15.39 3.50 27.62
N ASN A 5 -16.27 4.36 27.11
CA ASN A 5 -16.78 4.28 25.73
C ASN A 5 -15.74 4.76 24.71
N ASN A 6 -14.94 5.76 25.08
CA ASN A 6 -13.82 6.21 24.27
C ASN A 6 -12.73 5.14 24.19
N ASP A 7 -12.45 4.45 25.30
CA ASP A 7 -11.45 3.37 25.36
C ASP A 7 -11.81 2.17 24.47
N MET A 8 -13.10 1.84 24.36
CA MET A 8 -13.60 0.79 23.46
C MET A 8 -13.26 1.12 22.00
N TRP A 9 -13.66 2.31 21.52
CA TRP A 9 -13.40 2.72 20.14
C TRP A 9 -11.91 2.91 19.85
N VAL A 10 -11.14 3.47 20.79
CA VAL A 10 -9.68 3.59 20.67
C VAL A 10 -9.03 2.21 20.53
N SER A 11 -9.48 1.21 21.29
CA SER A 11 -8.94 -0.16 21.19
C SER A 11 -9.29 -0.85 19.86
N PHE A 12 -10.50 -0.61 19.34
CA PHE A 12 -10.96 -1.12 18.05
C PHE A 12 -10.17 -0.51 16.90
N VAL A 13 -10.04 0.81 16.90
CA VAL A 13 -9.24 1.60 15.96
C VAL A 13 -7.77 1.15 15.97
N ARG A 14 -7.19 0.90 17.16
CA ARG A 14 -5.81 0.41 17.31
C ARG A 14 -5.61 -1.00 16.75
N ARG A 15 -6.63 -1.87 16.81
CA ARG A 15 -6.60 -3.21 16.20
C ARG A 15 -6.77 -3.18 14.68
N GLN A 16 -7.45 -2.16 14.14
CA GLN A 16 -7.68 -1.99 12.70
C GLN A 16 -6.55 -1.22 11.99
N GLY A 17 -5.96 -0.20 12.62
CA GLY A 17 -4.88 0.64 12.05
C GLY A 17 -3.54 -0.05 11.76
N GLY A 18 -3.43 -1.37 12.00
CA GLY A 18 -2.27 -2.17 11.62
C GLY A 18 -2.51 -3.14 10.44
N LYS A 19 -3.74 -3.15 9.90
CA LYS A 19 -4.22 -4.17 8.96
C LYS A 19 -4.59 -3.62 7.57
N LEU A 20 -3.84 -2.66 7.03
CA LEU A 20 -3.73 -2.68 5.55
C LEU A 20 -3.19 -4.05 5.16
N ASP A 21 -3.77 -4.64 4.13
CA ASP A 21 -3.49 -6.03 3.79
C ASP A 21 -2.00 -6.18 3.49
N ARG A 22 -1.39 -7.31 3.87
CA ARG A 22 0.02 -7.56 3.52
C ARG A 22 0.22 -7.60 2.02
N ALA A 23 -0.83 -7.93 1.25
CA ALA A 23 -0.83 -7.84 -0.20
C ALA A 23 -0.72 -6.39 -0.68
N GLU A 24 -1.47 -5.48 -0.06
CA GLU A 24 -1.50 -4.04 -0.38
C GLU A 24 -0.12 -3.39 -0.21
N ARG A 25 0.57 -3.71 0.90
CA ARG A 25 1.96 -3.28 1.12
C ARG A 25 2.96 -3.84 0.11
N ILE A 26 2.72 -5.05 -0.40
CA ILE A 26 3.62 -5.63 -1.42
C ILE A 26 3.35 -5.00 -2.78
N SER A 27 2.08 -4.69 -3.12
CA SER A 27 1.76 -3.94 -4.33
C SER A 27 2.33 -2.53 -4.30
N GLU A 28 2.30 -1.83 -3.16
CA GLU A 28 2.94 -0.51 -2.99
C GLU A 28 4.43 -0.55 -3.34
N ILE A 29 5.16 -1.53 -2.78
CA ILE A 29 6.59 -1.73 -3.08
C ILE A 29 6.81 -2.03 -4.57
N ILE A 30 5.98 -2.89 -5.17
CA ILE A 30 6.10 -3.25 -6.59
C ILE A 30 5.82 -2.04 -7.49
N PHE A 31 4.77 -1.26 -7.19
CA PHE A 31 4.46 -0.03 -7.93
C PHE A 31 5.59 1.01 -7.80
N GLY A 32 6.14 1.20 -6.60
CA GLY A 32 7.28 2.08 -6.38
C GLY A 32 8.52 1.67 -7.15
N LEU A 33 8.86 0.38 -7.14
CA LEU A 33 9.98 -0.14 -7.93
C LEU A 33 9.76 0.06 -9.43
N ILE A 34 8.55 -0.16 -9.95
CA ILE A 34 8.19 0.09 -11.35
C ILE A 34 8.28 1.57 -11.71
N MET A 35 7.86 2.47 -10.82
CA MET A 35 7.94 3.92 -11.01
C MET A 35 9.38 4.42 -11.05
N VAL A 36 10.21 4.02 -10.07
CA VAL A 36 11.64 4.36 -10.01
C VAL A 36 12.37 3.81 -11.23
N LEU A 37 12.07 2.58 -11.63
CA LEU A 37 12.58 2.01 -12.88
C LEU A 37 12.18 2.86 -14.07
N THR A 38 10.90 3.21 -14.21
CA THR A 38 10.41 4.05 -15.31
C THR A 38 11.13 5.40 -15.36
N PHE A 39 11.31 6.08 -14.22
CA PHE A 39 12.03 7.35 -14.17
C PHE A 39 13.51 7.20 -14.53
N THR A 40 14.19 6.20 -13.97
CA THR A 40 15.61 5.91 -14.26
C THR A 40 15.80 5.56 -15.73
N CYS A 41 14.87 4.80 -16.29
CA CYS A 41 14.77 4.45 -17.69
C CYS A 41 14.54 5.67 -18.59
N THR A 42 13.59 6.55 -18.26
CA THR A 42 13.35 7.80 -19.01
C THR A 42 14.55 8.74 -18.93
N MET A 43 15.19 8.85 -17.77
CA MET A 43 16.44 9.61 -17.61
C MET A 43 17.55 9.01 -18.47
N SER A 44 17.74 7.69 -18.45
CA SER A 44 18.69 6.99 -19.33
C SER A 44 18.46 7.31 -20.81
N ALA A 45 17.20 7.38 -21.25
CA ALA A 45 16.82 7.73 -22.63
C ALA A 45 16.94 9.23 -22.94
N ALA A 46 16.88 10.11 -21.94
CA ALA A 46 17.01 11.55 -22.11
C ALA A 46 18.47 12.03 -22.00
N THR A 47 19.34 11.28 -21.32
CA THR A 47 20.76 11.62 -21.16
C THR A 47 21.61 11.08 -22.30
N SER A 48 22.01 11.96 -23.22
CA SER A 48 23.02 11.70 -24.25
C SER A 48 24.47 11.67 -23.73
N GLY A 49 24.70 11.30 -22.47
CA GLY A 49 26.02 11.32 -21.83
C GLY A 49 26.52 12.69 -21.35
N LEU A 50 25.64 13.70 -21.32
CA LEU A 50 25.99 15.10 -20.97
C LEU A 50 25.73 15.49 -19.51
N GLN A 51 25.17 14.60 -18.68
CA GLN A 51 24.87 14.90 -17.27
C GLN A 51 25.87 14.24 -16.33
N GLU A 52 26.29 14.98 -15.30
CA GLU A 52 27.15 14.46 -14.24
C GLU A 52 26.40 13.41 -13.40
N VAL A 53 27.08 12.33 -12.99
CA VAL A 53 26.49 11.25 -12.16
C VAL A 53 25.85 11.79 -10.89
N GLU A 54 26.41 12.85 -10.30
CA GLU A 54 25.87 13.49 -9.10
C GLU A 54 24.46 14.06 -9.34
N THR A 55 24.21 14.64 -10.51
CA THR A 55 22.88 15.15 -10.89
C THR A 55 21.86 14.00 -10.98
N VAL A 56 22.28 12.87 -11.56
CA VAL A 56 21.44 11.66 -11.69
C VAL A 56 21.18 11.02 -10.31
N LEU A 57 22.17 10.99 -9.43
CA LEU A 57 22.04 10.49 -8.06
C LEU A 57 21.03 11.32 -7.26
N TRP A 58 21.14 12.65 -7.26
CA TRP A 58 20.19 13.52 -6.56
C TRP A 58 18.78 13.43 -7.14
N ALA A 59 18.65 13.29 -8.46
CA ALA A 59 17.36 13.05 -9.11
C ALA A 59 16.74 11.70 -8.66
N ALA A 60 17.53 10.63 -8.62
CA ALA A 60 17.07 9.31 -8.19
C ALA A 60 16.68 9.29 -6.70
N LEU A 61 17.47 9.92 -5.83
CA LEU A 61 17.16 10.05 -4.40
C LEU A 61 15.92 10.92 -4.17
N GLY A 62 15.79 12.04 -4.88
CA GLY A 62 14.61 12.90 -4.82
C GLY A 62 13.34 12.17 -5.25
N CYS A 63 13.42 11.38 -6.33
CA CYS A 63 12.33 10.53 -6.79
C CYS A 63 11.94 9.49 -5.72
N ASN A 64 12.92 8.79 -5.12
CA ASN A 64 12.68 7.82 -4.04
C ASN A 64 11.99 8.46 -2.82
N VAL A 65 12.42 9.65 -2.40
CA VAL A 65 11.79 10.37 -1.29
C VAL A 65 10.36 10.77 -1.62
N ALA A 66 10.14 11.38 -2.80
CA ALA A 66 8.81 11.80 -3.24
C ALA A 66 7.84 10.62 -3.28
N TRP A 67 8.28 9.48 -3.84
CA TRP A 67 7.47 8.27 -3.89
C TRP A 67 7.12 7.73 -2.50
N GLY A 68 8.10 7.64 -1.59
CA GLY A 68 7.83 7.21 -0.21
C GLY A 68 6.82 8.12 0.51
N ILE A 69 6.84 9.43 0.25
CA ILE A 69 5.88 10.40 0.82
C ILE A 69 4.48 10.15 0.27
N ILE A 70 4.36 9.90 -1.04
CA ILE A 70 3.09 9.57 -1.70
C ILE A 70 2.51 8.28 -1.10
N ASP A 71 3.31 7.23 -0.92
CA ASP A 71 2.86 5.98 -0.30
C ASP A 71 2.42 6.18 1.15
N ALA A 72 3.14 6.99 1.93
CA ALA A 72 2.74 7.34 3.29
C ALA A 72 1.41 8.12 3.34
N PHE A 73 1.17 8.99 2.35
CA PHE A 73 -0.11 9.68 2.20
C PHE A 73 -1.23 8.71 1.83
N PHE A 74 -1.01 7.83 0.84
CA PHE A 74 -2.00 6.83 0.43
C PHE A 74 -2.30 5.84 1.56
N TYR A 75 -1.31 5.48 2.39
CA TYR A 75 -1.53 4.71 3.60
C TYR A 75 -2.56 5.39 4.53
N ILE A 76 -2.38 6.68 4.81
CA ILE A 76 -3.30 7.46 5.66
C ILE A 76 -4.67 7.56 4.99
N PHE A 77 -4.69 7.80 3.68
CA PHE A 77 -5.91 7.89 2.89
C PHE A 77 -6.71 6.58 2.95
N SER A 78 -6.06 5.43 2.76
CA SER A 78 -6.70 4.12 2.85
C SER A 78 -7.22 3.83 4.25
N VAL A 79 -6.48 4.19 5.30
CA VAL A 79 -6.97 4.08 6.69
C VAL A 79 -8.22 4.94 6.90
N MET A 80 -8.21 6.17 6.39
CA MET A 80 -9.35 7.09 6.48
C MET A 80 -10.56 6.58 5.71
N MET A 81 -10.39 6.09 4.48
CA MET A 81 -11.46 5.51 3.67
C MET A 81 -12.06 4.28 4.35
N TYR A 82 -11.22 3.33 4.77
CA TYR A 82 -11.68 2.10 5.45
C TYR A 82 -12.47 2.38 6.73
N ARG A 83 -11.98 3.31 7.56
CA ARG A 83 -12.71 3.72 8.78
C ARG A 83 -13.96 4.54 8.44
N GLY A 84 -13.90 5.40 7.44
CA GLY A 84 -15.03 6.19 6.97
C GLY A 84 -16.18 5.31 6.50
N GLU A 85 -15.89 4.29 5.70
CA GLU A 85 -16.86 3.28 5.27
C GLU A 85 -17.48 2.55 6.47
N GLY A 86 -16.66 2.04 7.39
CA GLY A 86 -17.16 1.37 8.59
C GLY A 86 -18.04 2.25 9.47
N LEU A 87 -17.69 3.52 9.64
CA LEU A 87 -18.51 4.51 10.35
C LEU A 87 -19.82 4.79 9.62
N ASN A 88 -19.79 4.88 8.29
CA ASN A 88 -20.97 5.09 7.48
C ASN A 88 -21.92 3.89 7.55
N THR A 89 -21.40 2.66 7.49
CA THR A 89 -22.18 1.42 7.71
C THR A 89 -22.85 1.42 9.08
N LEU A 90 -22.13 1.78 10.16
CA LEU A 90 -22.71 1.88 11.50
C LEU A 90 -23.81 2.94 11.57
N HIS A 91 -23.60 4.09 10.92
CA HIS A 91 -24.58 5.17 10.86
C HIS A 91 -25.87 4.73 10.13
N HIS A 92 -25.74 4.08 8.97
CA HIS A 92 -26.88 3.52 8.23
C HIS A 92 -27.62 2.44 9.03
N LEU A 93 -26.90 1.51 9.67
CA LEU A 93 -27.51 0.45 10.47
C LEU A 93 -28.28 1.01 11.68
N ARG A 94 -27.72 2.04 12.34
CA ARG A 94 -28.38 2.67 13.49
C ARG A 94 -29.66 3.41 13.10
N ASN A 95 -29.65 4.05 11.94
CA ASN A 95 -30.76 4.87 11.43
C ASN A 95 -31.74 4.09 10.53
N ALA A 96 -31.51 2.80 10.30
CA ALA A 96 -32.42 1.94 9.55
C ALA A 96 -33.83 1.97 10.16
N ARG A 97 -34.83 2.21 9.32
CA ARG A 97 -36.24 2.41 9.70
C ARG A 97 -37.02 1.10 9.77
N SER A 98 -36.46 0.02 9.22
CA SER A 98 -37.05 -1.31 9.20
C SER A 98 -35.98 -2.38 9.36
N ASP A 99 -36.40 -3.57 9.79
CA ASP A 99 -35.50 -4.71 9.93
C ASP A 99 -34.96 -5.20 8.58
N GLU A 100 -35.72 -5.02 7.50
CA GLU A 100 -35.26 -5.33 6.14
C GLU A 100 -34.14 -4.38 5.70
N GLU A 101 -34.27 -3.08 5.97
CA GLU A 101 -33.21 -2.10 5.69
C GLU A 101 -31.94 -2.38 6.51
N ALA A 102 -32.09 -2.73 7.79
CA ALA A 102 -30.97 -3.12 8.64
C ALA A 102 -30.26 -4.39 8.13
N ARG A 103 -31.05 -5.38 7.67
CA ARG A 103 -30.54 -6.62 7.10
C ARG A 103 -29.70 -6.38 5.86
N GLU A 104 -30.16 -5.54 4.93
CA GLU A 104 -29.42 -5.24 3.70
C GLU A 104 -28.08 -4.54 4.03
N VAL A 105 -28.08 -3.58 4.96
CA VAL A 105 -26.84 -2.92 5.41
C VAL A 105 -25.83 -3.93 6.00
N ILE A 106 -26.30 -4.92 6.78
CA ILE A 106 -25.41 -5.96 7.33
C ILE A 106 -24.93 -6.94 6.24
N LYS A 107 -25.78 -7.30 5.28
CA LYS A 107 -25.40 -8.17 4.15
C LYS A 107 -24.31 -7.52 3.31
N ASP A 108 -24.45 -6.24 2.99
CA ASP A 108 -23.46 -5.49 2.19
C ASP A 108 -22.12 -5.35 2.91
N ALA A 109 -22.14 -5.29 4.25
CA ALA A 109 -20.94 -5.20 5.07
C ALA A 109 -20.22 -6.55 5.28
N LEU A 110 -20.90 -7.68 5.06
CA LEU A 110 -20.36 -9.01 5.33
C LEU A 110 -19.81 -9.67 4.08
N PRO A 111 -18.77 -10.53 4.22
CA PRO A 111 -18.38 -11.42 3.13
C PRO A 111 -19.57 -12.26 2.65
N PRO A 112 -19.74 -12.47 1.32
CA PRO A 112 -20.93 -13.12 0.76
C PRO A 112 -21.26 -14.50 1.34
N LEU A 113 -20.23 -15.24 1.78
CA LEU A 113 -20.41 -16.54 2.42
C LEU A 113 -21.09 -16.42 3.80
N MET A 114 -20.74 -15.40 4.57
CA MET A 114 -21.27 -15.21 5.92
C MET A 114 -22.74 -14.77 5.86
N GLY A 115 -23.09 -13.89 4.92
CA GLY A 115 -24.48 -13.47 4.72
C GLY A 115 -25.42 -14.64 4.35
N LYS A 116 -24.91 -15.69 3.70
CA LYS A 116 -25.71 -16.90 3.38
C LYS A 116 -25.91 -17.85 4.56
N LEU A 117 -25.01 -17.81 5.56
CA LEU A 117 -25.06 -18.68 6.74
C LEU A 117 -25.89 -18.07 7.87
N MET A 118 -26.15 -16.76 7.83
CA MET A 118 -26.89 -16.04 8.85
C MET A 118 -28.40 -16.18 8.66
N THR A 119 -29.09 -16.44 9.78
CA THR A 119 -30.56 -16.43 9.87
C THR A 119 -31.07 -15.04 10.24
N ASP A 120 -32.36 -14.81 10.05
CA ASP A 120 -33.03 -13.54 10.38
C ASP A 120 -32.81 -13.14 11.85
N GLU A 121 -32.87 -14.10 12.77
CA GLU A 121 -32.61 -13.89 14.20
C GLU A 121 -31.20 -13.31 14.48
N HIS A 122 -30.19 -13.73 13.72
CA HIS A 122 -28.85 -13.17 13.86
C HIS A 122 -28.80 -11.70 13.42
N TYR A 123 -29.47 -11.35 12.32
CA TYR A 123 -29.52 -9.96 11.84
C TYR A 123 -30.20 -9.02 12.83
N HIS A 124 -31.31 -9.46 13.44
CA HIS A 124 -31.99 -8.70 14.49
C HIS A 124 -31.09 -8.53 15.72
N TYR A 125 -30.47 -9.61 16.19
CA TYR A 125 -29.57 -9.56 17.34
C TYR A 125 -28.42 -8.57 17.13
N PHE A 126 -27.74 -8.62 15.97
CA PHE A 126 -26.64 -7.70 15.68
C PHE A 126 -27.10 -6.25 15.55
N THR A 127 -28.27 -6.00 14.95
CA THR A 127 -28.84 -4.65 14.85
C THR A 127 -29.09 -4.06 16.22
N ASP A 128 -29.69 -4.83 17.13
CA ASP A 128 -29.99 -4.40 18.49
C ASP A 128 -28.73 -4.15 19.31
N GLU A 129 -27.73 -5.04 19.23
CA GLU A 129 -26.47 -4.84 19.92
C GLU A 129 -25.71 -3.61 19.39
N VAL A 130 -25.69 -3.38 18.08
CA VAL A 130 -25.06 -2.18 17.49
C VAL A 130 -25.76 -0.90 17.95
N ARG A 131 -27.10 -0.89 18.06
CA ARG A 131 -27.85 0.28 18.55
C ARG A 131 -27.53 0.63 20.00
N LYS A 132 -27.17 -0.37 20.82
CA LYS A 132 -26.74 -0.19 22.22
C LYS A 132 -25.32 0.37 22.34
N LEU A 133 -24.50 0.28 21.28
CA LEU A 133 -23.13 0.82 21.30
C LEU A 133 -23.12 2.36 21.31
N PRO A 134 -22.15 2.97 21.99
CA PRO A 134 -21.96 4.42 21.95
C PRO A 134 -21.56 4.89 20.55
N GLU A 135 -22.00 6.09 20.14
CA GLU A 135 -21.60 6.65 18.85
C GLU A 135 -20.07 6.90 18.81
N PRO A 136 -19.37 6.45 17.75
CA PRO A 136 -17.94 6.66 17.61
C PRO A 136 -17.61 8.15 17.42
N PRO A 137 -16.64 8.71 18.17
CA PRO A 137 -16.25 10.11 18.01
C PRO A 137 -15.50 10.33 16.70
N LYS A 138 -15.68 11.51 16.06
CA LYS A 138 -15.01 11.86 14.78
C LYS A 138 -13.47 11.76 14.83
N SER A 139 -12.86 11.84 16.02
CA SER A 139 -11.42 11.67 16.23
C SER A 139 -10.90 10.24 16.01
N THR A 140 -11.77 9.26 15.74
CA THR A 140 -11.34 7.88 15.42
C THR A 140 -10.86 7.71 13.98
N LEU A 141 -11.07 8.69 13.11
CA LEU A 141 -10.68 8.60 11.70
C LEU A 141 -9.16 8.48 11.54
N ILE A 142 -8.39 9.37 12.18
CA ILE A 142 -6.92 9.37 12.13
C ILE A 142 -6.36 9.46 13.54
N THR A 143 -5.48 8.53 13.88
CA THR A 143 -4.78 8.49 15.16
C THR A 143 -3.28 8.65 14.99
N TRP A 144 -2.60 8.97 16.08
CA TRP A 144 -1.13 9.02 16.12
C TRP A 144 -0.46 7.71 15.72
N ASN A 145 -1.12 6.56 15.94
CA ASN A 145 -0.60 5.27 15.48
C ASN A 145 -0.61 5.15 13.96
N ASP A 146 -1.56 5.81 13.28
CA ASP A 146 -1.64 5.79 11.83
C ASP A 146 -0.55 6.68 11.22
N VAL A 147 -0.23 7.80 11.86
CA VAL A 147 0.93 8.63 11.47
C VAL A 147 2.24 7.84 11.60
N TRP A 148 2.43 7.11 12.70
CA TRP A 148 3.56 6.20 12.84
C TRP A 148 3.54 5.04 11.83
N GLY A 149 2.36 4.58 11.43
CA GLY A 149 2.20 3.62 10.34
C GLY A 149 2.68 4.19 9.01
N ALA A 150 2.29 5.42 8.68
CA ALA A 150 2.71 6.13 7.48
C ALA A 150 4.23 6.34 7.43
N ILE A 151 4.85 6.74 8.56
CA ILE A 151 6.31 6.86 8.68
C ILE A 151 7.00 5.52 8.43
N LYS A 152 6.44 4.40 8.95
CA LYS A 152 6.98 3.07 8.68
C LYS A 152 6.87 2.68 7.21
N VAL A 153 5.76 3.02 6.54
CA VAL A 153 5.61 2.79 5.09
C VAL A 153 6.63 3.61 4.31
N PHE A 154 6.74 4.91 4.59
CA PHE A 154 7.76 5.78 3.99
C PHE A 154 9.16 5.18 4.12
N LEU A 155 9.57 4.82 5.35
CA LEU A 155 10.89 4.26 5.61
C LEU A 155 11.08 2.91 4.93
N LEU A 156 10.06 2.05 4.92
CA LEU A 156 10.12 0.76 4.26
C LEU A 156 10.35 0.94 2.76
N VAL A 157 9.55 1.79 2.12
CA VAL A 157 9.62 2.06 0.68
C VAL A 157 10.97 2.66 0.34
N PHE A 158 11.35 3.75 1.02
CA PHE A 158 12.64 4.42 0.81
C PHE A 158 13.83 3.48 1.00
N LEU A 159 13.88 2.70 2.09
CA LEU A 159 14.99 1.77 2.34
C LEU A 159 15.00 0.59 1.37
N SER A 160 13.84 0.19 0.86
CA SER A 160 13.73 -0.89 -0.13
C SER A 160 14.20 -0.47 -1.53
N THR A 161 14.04 0.81 -1.88
CA THR A 161 14.46 1.35 -3.19
C THR A 161 15.84 2.00 -3.15
N PHE A 162 16.36 2.36 -1.98
CA PHE A 162 17.69 2.93 -1.80
C PHE A 162 18.83 2.12 -2.44
N PRO A 163 18.85 0.77 -2.38
CA PRO A 163 19.91 -0.02 -3.03
C PRO A 163 20.05 0.23 -4.54
N VAL A 164 18.98 0.67 -5.20
CA VAL A 164 18.99 1.05 -6.63
C VAL A 164 19.79 2.33 -6.87
N ALA A 165 19.87 3.23 -5.89
CA ALA A 165 20.67 4.46 -5.97
C ALA A 165 22.16 4.24 -5.62
N VAL A 166 22.50 3.14 -4.94
CA VAL A 166 23.86 2.85 -4.47
C VAL A 166 24.92 2.84 -5.59
N PRO A 167 24.67 2.26 -6.79
CA PRO A 167 25.66 2.26 -7.87
C PRO A 167 26.14 3.64 -8.28
N PHE A 168 25.27 4.67 -8.23
CA PHE A 168 25.63 6.04 -8.60
C PHE A 168 26.58 6.72 -7.60
N ILE A 169 26.73 6.17 -6.39
CA ILE A 169 27.68 6.68 -5.39
C ILE A 169 29.11 6.20 -5.71
N PHE A 170 29.23 4.99 -6.25
CA PHE A 170 30.54 4.32 -6.44
C PHE A 170 31.03 4.31 -7.89
N ILE A 171 30.14 4.52 -8.87
CA ILE A 171 30.44 4.40 -10.29
C ILE A 171 30.38 5.79 -10.93
N PRO A 172 31.53 6.37 -11.35
CA PRO A 172 31.59 7.71 -11.94
C PRO A 172 31.06 7.80 -13.37
N ASP A 173 30.92 6.66 -14.06
CA ASP A 173 30.36 6.59 -15.41
C ASP A 173 28.83 6.41 -15.34
N VAL A 174 28.08 7.36 -15.89
CA VAL A 174 26.61 7.38 -15.85
C VAL A 174 26.01 6.15 -16.52
N LEU A 175 26.53 5.75 -17.69
CA LEU A 175 25.96 4.65 -18.47
C LEU A 175 26.19 3.31 -17.76
N ILE A 176 27.37 3.13 -17.16
CA ILE A 176 27.66 1.94 -16.34
C ILE A 176 26.83 1.96 -15.06
N ALA A 177 26.72 3.09 -14.38
CA ALA A 177 25.93 3.23 -13.16
C ALA A 177 24.44 2.89 -13.39
N LEU A 178 23.86 3.37 -14.50
CA LEU A 178 22.48 3.06 -14.92
C LEU A 178 22.27 1.57 -15.16
N ARG A 179 23.19 0.90 -15.87
CA ARG A 179 23.09 -0.54 -16.14
C ARG A 179 23.18 -1.38 -14.87
N VAL A 180 24.10 -1.04 -13.97
CA VAL A 180 24.25 -1.72 -12.68
C VAL A 180 23.01 -1.47 -11.81
N SER A 181 22.51 -0.24 -11.77
CA SER A 181 21.26 0.13 -11.09
C SER A 181 20.06 -0.68 -11.59
N ASN A 182 19.87 -0.77 -12.91
CA ASN A 182 18.82 -1.61 -13.50
C ASN A 182 18.96 -3.08 -13.09
N GLY A 183 20.18 -3.62 -13.06
CA GLY A 183 20.45 -4.97 -12.57
C GLY A 183 20.04 -5.17 -11.10
N VAL A 184 20.36 -4.20 -10.23
CA VAL A 184 19.94 -4.21 -8.82
C VAL A 184 18.42 -4.17 -8.72
N ALA A 185 17.75 -3.29 -9.45
CA ALA A 185 16.30 -3.17 -9.44
C ALA A 185 15.60 -4.46 -9.91
N LEU A 186 16.08 -5.12 -10.96
CA LEU A 186 15.56 -6.41 -11.42
C LEU A 186 15.73 -7.52 -10.37
N LEU A 187 16.87 -7.55 -9.67
CA LEU A 187 17.11 -8.49 -8.59
C LEU A 187 16.14 -8.25 -7.41
N LEU A 188 15.92 -6.99 -7.04
CA LEU A 188 14.96 -6.63 -5.99
C LEU A 188 13.52 -6.99 -6.38
N LEU A 189 13.13 -6.76 -7.63
CA LEU A 189 11.83 -7.20 -8.17
C LEU A 189 11.66 -8.72 -8.10
N LEU A 190 12.70 -9.48 -8.45
CA LEU A 190 12.70 -10.94 -8.32
C LEU A 190 12.48 -11.36 -6.86
N ILE A 191 13.23 -10.77 -5.92
CA ILE A 191 13.12 -11.06 -4.49
C ILE A 191 11.72 -10.70 -3.97
N ALA A 192 11.22 -9.52 -4.32
CA ALA A 192 9.88 -9.05 -3.94
C ALA A 192 8.80 -9.99 -4.48
N GLY A 193 8.91 -10.43 -5.74
CA GLY A 193 7.96 -11.35 -6.34
C GLY A 193 8.01 -12.76 -5.76
N VAL A 194 9.19 -13.25 -5.34
CA VAL A 194 9.31 -14.51 -4.57
C VAL A 194 8.64 -14.39 -3.21
N ILE A 195 8.84 -13.29 -2.49
CA ILE A 195 8.18 -13.02 -1.22
C ILE A 195 6.66 -12.94 -1.39
N PHE A 196 6.20 -12.29 -2.46
CA PHE A 196 4.78 -12.23 -2.83
C PHE A 196 4.20 -13.63 -3.05
N GLY A 197 4.81 -14.44 -3.91
CA GLY A 197 4.31 -15.78 -4.23
C GLY A 197 4.24 -16.70 -3.01
N LYS A 198 5.21 -16.62 -2.08
CA LYS A 198 5.17 -17.37 -0.81
C LYS A 198 3.93 -17.05 0.02
N ARG A 199 3.37 -15.85 -0.09
CA ARG A 199 2.23 -15.39 0.71
C ARG A 199 0.87 -15.61 0.04
N THR A 200 0.83 -15.78 -1.26
CA THR A 200 -0.41 -15.86 -2.05
C THR A 200 -0.77 -17.28 -2.49
N ARG A 201 -0.14 -18.32 -1.92
CA ARG A 201 -0.23 -19.74 -2.34
C ARG A 201 0.18 -20.03 -3.79
N TYR A 202 0.62 -19.02 -4.55
CA TYR A 202 1.22 -19.21 -5.87
C TYR A 202 2.66 -19.75 -5.73
N SER A 203 3.21 -20.30 -6.81
CA SER A 203 4.59 -20.77 -6.80
C SER A 203 5.55 -19.56 -6.69
N PRO A 204 6.36 -19.47 -5.62
CA PRO A 204 7.21 -18.30 -5.36
C PRO A 204 8.12 -17.94 -6.52
N PHE A 205 8.70 -18.95 -7.16
CA PHE A 205 9.65 -18.76 -8.24
C PHE A 205 8.99 -18.19 -9.51
N ILE A 206 7.78 -18.64 -9.85
CA ILE A 206 7.05 -18.12 -11.03
C ILE A 206 6.58 -16.69 -10.78
N SER A 207 6.06 -16.40 -9.59
CA SER A 207 5.68 -15.02 -9.22
C SER A 207 6.87 -14.06 -9.31
N GLY A 208 8.05 -14.48 -8.81
CA GLY A 208 9.29 -13.74 -8.94
C GLY A 208 9.68 -13.46 -10.39
N LEU A 209 9.71 -14.50 -11.22
CA LEU A 209 10.04 -14.40 -12.64
C LEU A 209 9.07 -13.53 -13.43
N MET A 210 7.78 -13.61 -13.14
CA MET A 210 6.75 -12.78 -13.78
C MET A 210 6.95 -11.30 -13.46
N ILE A 211 7.12 -10.96 -12.16
CA ILE A 211 7.31 -9.57 -11.72
C ILE A 211 8.63 -9.01 -12.24
N MET A 212 9.71 -9.78 -12.17
CA MET A 212 11.00 -9.41 -12.77
C MET A 212 10.89 -9.25 -14.29
N GLY A 213 10.14 -10.12 -14.97
CA GLY A 213 9.92 -10.07 -16.42
C GLY A 213 9.23 -8.79 -16.88
N ILE A 214 8.26 -8.29 -16.11
CA ILE A 214 7.63 -6.99 -16.34
C ILE A 214 8.67 -5.86 -16.22
N GLY A 215 9.50 -5.89 -15.17
CA GLY A 215 10.60 -4.94 -15.00
C GLY A 215 11.60 -4.98 -16.16
N ALA A 216 11.98 -6.18 -16.60
CA ALA A 216 12.91 -6.36 -17.71
C ALA A 216 12.34 -5.84 -19.04
N LEU A 217 11.04 -6.03 -19.26
CA LEU A 217 10.34 -5.49 -20.43
C LEU A 217 10.32 -3.96 -20.41
N LEU A 218 10.09 -3.33 -19.25
CA LEU A 218 10.17 -1.87 -19.10
C LEU A 218 11.57 -1.33 -19.45
N VAL A 219 12.62 -1.99 -18.94
CA VAL A 219 14.02 -1.64 -19.26
C VAL A 219 14.30 -1.82 -20.77
N ALA A 220 13.86 -2.92 -21.36
CA ALA A 220 14.06 -3.19 -22.79
C ALA A 220 13.36 -2.15 -23.68
N MET A 221 12.12 -1.76 -23.34
CA MET A 221 11.39 -0.71 -24.07
C MET A 221 12.10 0.63 -24.01
N THR A 222 12.74 0.97 -22.89
CA THR A 222 13.44 2.25 -22.81
C THR A 222 14.75 2.26 -23.56
N ILE A 223 15.46 1.14 -23.60
CA ILE A 223 16.60 1.00 -24.49
C ILE A 223 16.17 1.19 -25.96
N ALA A 224 15.04 0.60 -26.35
CA ALA A 224 14.51 0.73 -27.71
C ALA A 224 14.03 2.15 -28.09
N LEU A 225 13.59 2.95 -27.12
CA LEU A 225 13.03 4.30 -27.33
C LEU A 225 14.07 5.44 -27.29
N GLY A 226 15.36 5.12 -27.17
CA GLY A 226 16.43 6.12 -27.22
C GLY A 226 17.33 6.18 -25.99
N GLY A 227 17.29 5.15 -25.11
CA GLY A 227 18.27 4.91 -24.05
C GLY A 227 19.43 4.03 -24.48
#